data_AF-A0A359D8S7-F1
#
_entry.id   AF-A0A359D8S7-F1
#
_cell.length_a   1.000
_cell.length_b   1.000
_cell.length_c   1.000
_cell.angle_alpha   90.00
_cell.angle_beta   90.00
_cell.angle_gamma   90.00
#
_symmetry.space_group_name_H-M   'P 1'
#
loop_
_entity.id
_entity.type
_entity.pdbx_description
1 polymer ?
#
loop_
_entity_poly.entity_id
_entity_poly.type
_entity_poly.pdbx_seq_one_letter_code
_entity_poly.pdbx_strand_id
1 'polypeptide(L)' 'FYSNYKVSRDLIELRNLAQVAELMIQSAMQRRESRGLHYTLDYPAQLAQAHDTILLPPTYGD' A
#
# COMPACT_ATOMS: atom_id res chain seq x y z
N PHE A 1 23.16 7.32 2.99
CA PHE A 1 22.23 6.41 2.29
C PHE A 1 22.69 5.94 0.91
N TYR A 2 23.64 6.60 0.24
CA TYR A 2 24.22 6.10 -1.03
C TYR A 2 25.76 6.05 -1.01
N SER A 3 26.35 5.67 0.13
CA SER A 3 27.81 5.68 0.27
C SER A 3 28.53 4.61 -0.57
N ASN A 4 27.84 3.55 -1.02
CA ASN A 4 28.44 2.41 -1.73
C ASN A 4 27.78 2.07 -3.09
N TYR A 5 26.78 2.81 -3.55
CA TYR A 5 26.12 2.56 -4.84
C TYR A 5 25.80 3.89 -5.53
N LYS A 6 26.16 4.02 -6.82
CA LYS A 6 25.78 5.17 -7.62
C LYS A 6 24.26 5.16 -7.79
N VAL A 7 23.63 6.30 -7.52
CA VAL A 7 22.21 6.50 -7.85
C VAL A 7 22.04 6.27 -9.35
N SER A 8 21.31 5.22 -9.70
CA SER A 8 20.94 4.89 -11.07
C SER A 8 19.43 4.98 -11.25
N ARG A 9 19.00 5.09 -12.51
CA ARG A 9 17.58 5.06 -12.87
C ARG A 9 16.91 3.79 -12.33
N ASP A 10 17.52 2.63 -12.55
CA ASP A 10 16.98 1.34 -12.14
C ASP A 10 16.80 1.24 -10.62
N LEU A 11 17.73 1.81 -9.84
CA LEU A 11 17.63 1.83 -8.38
C LEU A 11 16.44 2.69 -7.90
N ILE A 12 16.19 3.82 -8.57
CA ILE A 12 15.05 4.69 -8.27
C ILE A 12 13.73 3.99 -8.63
N GLU A 13 13.67 3.36 -9.81
CA GLU A 13 12.49 2.60 -10.25
C GLU A 13 12.18 1.44 -9.29
N LEU A 14 13.20 0.69 -8.87
CA LEU A 14 13.05 -0.38 -7.88
C LEU A 14 12.52 0.14 -6.55
N ARG A 15 13.06 1.26 -6.04
CA ARG A 15 12.59 1.88 -4.80
C ARG A 15 11.12 2.30 -4.91
N ASN A 16 10.73 2.88 -6.02
CA ASN A 16 9.35 3.32 -6.24
C ASN A 16 8.38 2.13 -6.29
N LEU A 17 8.74 1.06 -7.01
CA LEU A 17 7.94 -0.17 -7.06
C LEU A 17 7.79 -0.80 -5.68
N ALA A 18 8.89 -0.94 -4.93
CA ALA A 18 8.86 -1.49 -3.58
C ALA A 18 7.97 -0.66 -2.64
N GLN A 19 8.08 0.67 -2.71
CA GLN A 19 7.28 1.57 -1.88
C GLN A 19 5.79 1.48 -2.20
N VAL A 20 5.41 1.47 -3.48
CA VAL A 20 4.01 1.35 -3.89
C VAL A 20 3.46 -0.03 -3.53
N ALA A 21 4.23 -1.10 -3.69
CA ALA A 21 3.83 -2.45 -3.30
C ALA A 21 3.54 -2.55 -1.79
N GLU A 22 4.38 -1.93 -0.94
CA GLU A 22 4.14 -1.85 0.50
C GLU A 22 2.81 -1.15 0.80
N LEU A 23 2.54 0.00 0.17
CA LEU A 23 1.28 0.73 0.36
C LEU A 23 0.07 -0.11 -0.07
N MET A 24 0.15 -0.82 -1.20
CA MET A 24 -0.91 -1.73 -1.65
C MET A 24 -1.21 -2.83 -0.63
N ILE A 25 -0.17 -3.44 -0.05
CA ILE A 25 -0.30 -4.49 0.97
C ILE A 25 -0.94 -3.93 2.23
N GLN A 26 -0.47 -2.78 2.72
CA GLN A 26 -1.04 -2.12 3.90
C GLN A 26 -2.52 -1.76 3.70
N SER A 27 -2.88 -1.22 2.53
CA SER A 27 -4.28 -0.96 2.19
C SER A 27 -5.12 -2.23 2.15
N ALA A 28 -4.60 -3.32 1.59
CA ALA A 28 -5.31 -4.60 1.54
C ALA A 28 -5.54 -5.19 2.95
N MET A 29 -4.53 -5.12 3.83
CA MET A 29 -4.64 -5.63 5.20
C MET A 29 -5.65 -4.88 6.06
N GLN A 30 -5.85 -3.57 5.82
CA GLN A 30 -6.81 -2.75 6.56
C GLN A 30 -8.26 -2.98 6.13
N ARG A 31 -8.50 -3.49 4.90
CA ARG A 31 -9.85 -3.73 4.39
C ARG A 31 -10.38 -5.08 4.86
N ARG A 32 -11.45 -5.06 5.67
CA ARG A 32 -12.11 -6.26 6.23
C ARG A 32 -13.42 -6.59 5.51
N GLU A 33 -13.38 -6.59 4.19
CA GLU A 33 -14.49 -6.97 3.31
C GLU A 33 -13.96 -7.40 1.95
N SER A 34 -14.77 -8.09 1.16
CA SER A 34 -14.48 -8.36 -0.25
C SER A 34 -15.37 -7.50 -1.14
N ARG A 35 -14.76 -6.61 -1.92
CA ARG A 35 -15.47 -5.64 -2.76
C ARG A 35 -14.68 -5.33 -4.03
N GLY A 36 -15.32 -5.52 -5.18
CA GLY A 36 -14.72 -5.23 -6.49
C GLY A 36 -13.45 -6.04 -6.72
N LEU A 37 -12.32 -5.36 -6.95
CA LEU A 37 -11.02 -6.00 -7.21
C LEU A 37 -10.30 -6.48 -5.95
N HIS A 38 -10.77 -6.13 -4.75
CA HIS A 38 -10.22 -6.63 -3.50
C HIS A 38 -11.07 -7.80 -3.00
N TYR A 39 -10.48 -8.98 -2.92
CA TYR A 39 -11.13 -10.19 -2.42
C TYR A 39 -10.24 -10.88 -1.39
N THR A 40 -10.84 -11.31 -0.29
CA THR A 40 -10.18 -12.04 0.79
C THR A 40 -11.09 -13.15 1.31
N LEU A 41 -10.51 -14.32 1.59
CA LEU A 41 -11.23 -15.47 2.11
C LEU A 41 -11.72 -15.25 3.56
N ASP A 42 -11.02 -14.41 4.32
CA ASP A 42 -11.37 -14.12 5.72
C ASP A 42 -12.63 -13.24 5.83
N TYR A 43 -12.88 -12.41 4.81
CA TYR A 43 -14.02 -11.48 4.76
C TYR A 43 -14.68 -11.54 3.38
N PRO A 44 -15.38 -12.63 3.02
CA PRO A 44 -15.90 -12.83 1.67
C PRO A 44 -17.10 -11.94 1.32
N ALA A 45 -17.76 -11.34 2.32
CA ALA A 45 -18.93 -10.48 2.14
C ALA A 45 -18.54 -8.99 2.10
N GLN A 46 -19.48 -8.18 1.61
CA GLN A 46 -19.42 -6.72 1.64
C GLN A 46 -19.98 -6.16 2.94
N LEU A 47 -19.39 -5.07 3.44
CA LEU A 47 -19.98 -4.26 4.51
C LEU A 47 -21.16 -3.44 3.97
N ALA A 48 -22.06 -3.04 4.88
CA ALA A 48 -23.24 -2.24 4.54
C ALA A 48 -22.88 -0.85 4.00
N GLN A 49 -21.77 -0.27 4.48
CA GLN A 49 -21.23 1.01 4.04
C GLN A 49 -19.81 0.81 3.56
N ALA A 50 -19.49 1.38 2.40
CA ALA A 50 -18.14 1.39 1.86
C ALA A 50 -17.35 2.55 2.47
N HIS A 51 -16.11 2.27 2.84
CA HIS A 51 -15.16 3.29 3.31
C HIS A 51 -13.85 3.17 2.53
N ASP A 52 -13.27 4.32 2.19
CA ASP A 52 -11.95 4.36 1.57
C ASP A 52 -10.87 3.93 2.57
N THR A 53 -9.86 3.24 2.06
CA THR A 53 -8.68 2.90 2.86
C THR A 53 -7.64 3.99 2.66
N ILE A 54 -7.44 4.81 3.70
CA ILE A 54 -6.57 5.99 3.65
C ILE A 54 -5.31 5.70 4.46
N LEU A 55 -4.15 5.72 3.81
CA LEU A 55 -2.85 5.65 4.48
C LEU A 55 -2.30 7.06 4.64
N LEU A 56 -1.92 7.41 5.88
CA LEU A 56 -1.28 8.69 6.17
C LEU A 56 0.24 8.51 6.17
N PRO A 57 1.00 9.41 5.52
CA PRO A 57 2.44 9.35 5.62
C PRO A 57 2.88 9.73 7.06
N PRO A 58 4.05 9.26 7.52
CA PRO A 58 4.51 9.51 8.88
C PRO A 58 4.63 10.99 9.27
N THR A 59 4.79 11.88 8.29
CA THR A 59 4.95 13.34 8.49
C THR A 59 3.61 14.09 8.44
N TYR A 60 2.48 13.40 8.32
CA TYR A 60 1.17 14.04 8.29
C TYR A 60 0.69 14.31 9.71
N GLY A 61 0.86 15.53 10.21
CA GLY A 61 0.39 15.97 11.53
C GLY A 61 1.43 16.59 12.46
N ASP A 62 2.68 16.76 12.00
CA ASP A 62 3.64 17.69 12.62
C ASP A 62 3.33 19.16 12.26
#